data_AF-A0A5Q4SBS2-F1
#
_entry.id   AF-A0A5Q4SBS2-F1
#
_cell.length_a   1.000
_cell.length_b   1.000
_cell.length_c   1.000
_cell.angle_alpha   90.00
_cell.angle_beta   90.00
_cell.angle_gamma   90.00
#
_symmetry.space_group_name_H-M   'P 1'
#
loop_
_entity.id
_entity.type
_entity.pdbx_description
1 polymer ?
#
loop_
_entity_poly.entity_id
_entity_poly.type
_entity_poly.pdbx_seq_one_letter_code
_entity_poly.pdbx_strand_id
1 'polypeptide(L)'
;DQITAELVRAHGEGHDVARLHSGDPSVFSAVNEQMRRLDEAGVPYEVIPGVPAFAAAAAALKRELTVPTVGQTVILTRVAQRATAMPEGEDLATLGRSGALIVLHLAARYVDRVVDELLPYYGADCPAAVVAMASRPDEIILRGTLDSIAEQVKSAGVIRTAVIMVGRTLGAEQFRDSHLYSPARDRHTC
;
A
#
# COMPACT_ATOMS: atom_id res chain seq x y z
N ASP A 1 -23.38 -8.42 5.75
CA ASP A 1 -24.51 -9.36 5.97
C ASP A 1 -25.15 -9.84 4.68
N GLN A 2 -25.72 -8.98 3.83
CA GLN A 2 -26.31 -9.44 2.54
C GLN A 2 -25.31 -10.17 1.63
N ILE A 3 -24.07 -9.67 1.54
CA ILE A 3 -22.98 -10.32 0.78
C ILE A 3 -22.78 -11.77 1.23
N THR A 4 -22.57 -11.99 2.52
CA THR A 4 -22.28 -13.32 3.06
C THR A 4 -23.49 -14.23 3.02
N ALA A 5 -24.71 -13.69 3.20
CA ALA A 5 -25.94 -14.46 3.03
C ALA A 5 -26.07 -15.03 1.62
N GLU A 6 -25.67 -14.25 0.60
CA GLU A 6 -25.66 -14.71 -0.78
C GLU A 6 -24.62 -15.81 -1.04
N LEU A 7 -23.43 -15.70 -0.44
CA LEU A 7 -22.40 -16.76 -0.51
C LEU A 7 -22.90 -18.08 0.11
N VAL A 8 -23.52 -18.00 1.29
CA VAL A 8 -24.07 -19.17 2.00
C VAL A 8 -25.22 -19.80 1.20
N ARG A 9 -26.12 -18.98 0.63
CA ARG A 9 -27.22 -19.45 -0.21
C ARG A 9 -26.70 -20.22 -1.42
N ALA A 10 -25.76 -19.64 -2.17
CA ALA A 10 -25.18 -20.28 -3.35
C ALA A 10 -24.44 -21.59 -3.01
N HIS A 11 -23.73 -21.63 -1.88
CA HIS A 11 -23.13 -22.87 -1.38
C HIS A 11 -24.18 -23.95 -1.07
N GLY A 12 -25.28 -23.58 -0.39
CA GLY A 12 -26.39 -24.50 -0.11
C GLY A 12 -27.10 -25.02 -1.37
N GLU A 13 -27.00 -24.31 -2.49
CA GLU A 13 -27.48 -24.72 -3.81
C GLU A 13 -26.46 -25.58 -4.59
N GLY A 14 -25.28 -25.83 -4.02
CA GLY A 14 -24.22 -26.64 -4.64
C GLY A 14 -23.39 -25.90 -5.68
N HIS A 15 -23.36 -24.56 -5.65
CA HIS A 15 -22.55 -23.75 -6.55
C HIS A 15 -21.15 -23.45 -5.98
N ASP A 16 -20.15 -23.47 -6.87
CA ASP A 16 -18.85 -22.84 -6.61
C ASP A 16 -18.98 -21.33 -6.77
N VAL A 17 -18.46 -20.57 -5.80
CA VAL A 17 -18.62 -19.12 -5.76
C VAL A 17 -17.27 -18.41 -5.83
N ALA A 18 -17.10 -17.56 -6.83
CA ALA A 18 -15.93 -16.69 -6.95
C ALA A 18 -16.23 -15.29 -6.41
N ARG A 19 -15.64 -14.92 -5.27
CA ARG A 19 -15.72 -13.58 -4.69
C ARG A 19 -14.48 -12.76 -5.05
N LEU A 20 -14.63 -11.84 -6.01
CA LEU A 20 -13.52 -11.02 -6.50
C LEU A 20 -13.26 -9.81 -5.59
N HIS A 21 -12.00 -9.65 -5.20
CA HIS A 21 -11.49 -8.50 -4.46
C HIS A 21 -10.45 -7.74 -5.30
N SER A 22 -10.37 -6.43 -5.12
CA SER A 22 -9.32 -5.61 -5.75
C SER A 22 -7.98 -5.84 -5.06
N GLY A 23 -6.92 -5.99 -5.85
CA GLY A 23 -5.57 -6.12 -5.34
C GLY A 23 -5.35 -7.46 -4.67
N ASP A 24 -4.93 -7.43 -3.40
CA ASP A 24 -4.68 -8.64 -2.61
C ASP A 24 -5.59 -8.66 -1.36
N PRO A 25 -6.21 -9.80 -1.01
CA PRO A 25 -7.09 -9.89 0.16
C PRO A 25 -6.42 -9.64 1.52
N SER A 26 -5.09 -9.65 1.63
CA SER A 26 -4.40 -9.46 2.92
C SER A 26 -4.41 -8.01 3.43
N VAL A 27 -4.65 -7.02 2.55
CA VAL A 27 -4.49 -5.59 2.90
C VAL A 27 -5.79 -4.82 2.65
N PHE A 28 -6.40 -4.29 3.72
CA PHE A 28 -7.57 -3.39 3.70
C PHE A 28 -8.78 -3.91 2.88
N SER A 29 -8.96 -5.23 2.79
CA SER A 29 -9.93 -5.90 1.90
C SER A 29 -11.31 -6.16 2.52
N ALA A 30 -11.45 -5.99 3.84
CA ALA A 30 -12.59 -6.45 4.63
C ALA A 30 -12.90 -7.96 4.47
N VAL A 31 -11.90 -8.78 4.14
CA VAL A 31 -12.11 -10.23 3.99
C VAL A 31 -12.26 -10.95 5.33
N ASN A 32 -11.60 -10.47 6.40
CA ASN A 32 -11.69 -11.07 7.75
C ASN A 32 -13.13 -11.19 8.27
N GLU A 33 -13.94 -10.16 8.05
CA GLU A 33 -15.32 -10.16 8.52
C GLU A 33 -16.23 -11.08 7.69
N GLN A 34 -15.87 -11.35 6.43
CA GLN A 34 -16.58 -12.30 5.57
C GLN A 34 -16.19 -13.73 5.93
N MET A 35 -14.89 -14.00 6.08
CA MET A 35 -14.34 -15.30 6.48
C MET A 35 -14.94 -15.77 7.81
N ARG A 36 -14.95 -14.93 8.85
CA ARG A 36 -15.58 -15.26 10.13
C ARG A 36 -17.04 -15.70 9.98
N ARG A 37 -17.82 -15.03 9.12
CA ARG A 37 -19.24 -15.37 8.88
C ARG A 37 -19.40 -16.66 8.07
N LEU A 38 -18.47 -16.95 7.16
CA LEU A 38 -18.44 -18.22 6.42
C LEU A 38 -18.04 -19.37 7.34
N ASP A 39 -17.07 -19.15 8.24
CA ASP A 39 -16.68 -20.11 9.28
C ASP A 39 -17.87 -20.45 10.18
N GLU A 40 -18.59 -19.42 10.67
CA GLU A 40 -19.82 -19.58 11.47
C GLU A 40 -20.93 -20.35 10.73
N ALA A 41 -20.98 -20.23 9.40
CA ALA A 41 -21.96 -20.92 8.55
C ALA A 41 -21.48 -22.30 8.05
N GLY A 42 -20.26 -22.72 8.39
CA GLY A 42 -19.67 -23.97 7.91
C GLY A 42 -19.39 -24.02 6.40
N VAL A 43 -19.22 -22.86 5.75
CA VAL A 43 -18.95 -22.77 4.31
C VAL A 43 -17.43 -22.78 4.08
N PRO A 44 -16.87 -23.78 3.36
CA PRO A 44 -15.45 -23.81 3.04
C PRO A 44 -15.09 -22.74 2.00
N TYR A 45 -13.89 -22.19 2.11
CA TYR A 45 -13.35 -21.24 1.14
C TYR A 45 -11.83 -21.35 1.03
N GLU A 46 -11.29 -20.80 -0.05
CA GLU A 46 -9.87 -20.62 -0.29
C GLU A 46 -9.57 -19.14 -0.53
N VAL A 47 -8.45 -18.65 -0.01
CA VAL A 47 -7.97 -17.29 -0.26
C VAL A 47 -6.88 -17.33 -1.32
N ILE A 48 -7.19 -16.83 -2.51
CA ILE A 48 -6.24 -16.73 -3.63
C ILE A 48 -5.47 -15.40 -3.52
N PRO A 49 -4.13 -15.41 -3.46
CA PRO A 49 -3.35 -14.19 -3.39
C PRO A 49 -3.42 -13.41 -4.71
N GLY A 50 -3.32 -12.09 -4.61
CA GLY A 50 -3.31 -11.17 -5.74
C GLY A 50 -2.07 -10.28 -5.76
N VAL A 51 -2.05 -9.34 -6.71
CA VAL A 51 -1.01 -8.29 -6.77
C VAL A 51 -1.52 -7.06 -6.02
N PRO A 52 -0.93 -6.69 -4.87
CA PRO A 52 -1.40 -5.54 -4.10
C PRO A 52 -1.09 -4.22 -4.81
N ALA A 53 -1.90 -3.19 -4.54
CA ALA A 53 -1.80 -1.90 -5.21
C ALA A 53 -0.42 -1.22 -5.04
N PHE A 54 0.24 -1.38 -3.89
CA PHE A 54 1.58 -0.83 -3.68
C PHE A 54 2.63 -1.49 -4.57
N ALA A 55 2.50 -2.80 -4.85
CA ALA A 55 3.43 -3.50 -5.73
C ALA A 55 3.21 -3.07 -7.18
N ALA A 56 1.96 -2.93 -7.61
CA ALA A 56 1.61 -2.37 -8.92
C ALA A 56 2.14 -0.93 -9.08
N ALA A 57 1.98 -0.09 -8.06
CA ALA A 57 2.51 1.27 -8.06
C ALA A 57 4.04 1.31 -8.08
N ALA A 58 4.73 0.44 -7.33
CA ALA A 58 6.19 0.33 -7.36
C ALA A 58 6.71 -0.06 -8.75
N ALA A 59 6.02 -1.02 -9.40
CA ALA A 59 6.33 -1.44 -10.77
C ALA A 59 6.12 -0.31 -11.78
N ALA A 60 5.00 0.43 -11.69
CA ALA A 60 4.74 1.61 -12.52
C ALA A 60 5.80 2.71 -12.30
N LEU A 61 6.24 2.89 -11.04
CA LEU A 61 7.30 3.81 -10.70
C LEU A 61 8.69 3.35 -11.16
N LYS A 62 8.85 2.07 -11.53
CA LYS A 62 10.12 1.39 -11.81
C LYS A 62 11.10 1.53 -10.65
N ARG A 63 10.62 1.28 -9.42
CA ARG A 63 11.42 1.41 -8.20
C ARG A 63 11.30 0.15 -7.35
N GLU A 64 12.46 -0.34 -6.90
CA GLU A 64 12.53 -1.20 -5.73
C GLU A 64 12.25 -0.35 -4.48
N LEU A 65 11.38 -0.83 -3.59
CA LEU A 65 10.96 -0.05 -2.43
C LEU A 65 12.00 -0.05 -1.30
N THR A 66 12.83 -1.08 -1.25
CA THR A 66 13.97 -1.23 -0.36
C THR A 66 15.26 -1.03 -1.14
N VAL A 67 16.16 -0.21 -0.62
CA VAL A 67 17.44 0.08 -1.27
C VAL A 67 18.55 -0.04 -0.23
N PRO A 68 19.60 -0.86 -0.47
CA PRO A 68 20.71 -1.01 0.46
C PRO A 68 21.26 0.35 0.88
N THR A 69 21.60 0.51 2.16
CA THR A 69 22.12 1.77 2.76
C THR A 69 21.18 2.97 2.76
N VAL A 70 19.99 2.89 2.14
CA VAL A 70 18.99 3.97 2.11
C VAL A 70 17.75 3.62 2.92
N GLY A 71 17.20 2.42 2.75
CA GLY A 71 16.02 1.97 3.49
C GLY A 71 15.75 0.48 3.29
N GLN A 72 15.42 -0.22 4.36
CA GLN A 72 15.18 -1.68 4.38
C GLN A 72 13.80 -2.02 4.97
N THR A 73 12.94 -1.02 5.11
CA THR A 73 11.63 -1.16 5.75
C THR A 73 10.60 -0.42 4.91
N VAL A 74 9.46 -1.07 4.72
CA VAL A 74 8.28 -0.50 4.05
C VAL A 74 7.11 -0.60 5.02
N ILE A 75 6.45 0.53 5.29
CA ILE A 75 5.28 0.60 6.14
C ILE A 75 4.05 0.75 5.26
N LEU A 76 3.16 -0.24 5.29
CA LEU A 76 1.85 -0.16 4.65
C LEU A 76 0.86 0.39 5.66
N THR A 77 0.28 1.56 5.39
CA THR A 77 -0.66 2.19 6.31
C THR A 77 -1.75 2.96 5.56
N ARG A 78 -2.61 3.65 6.32
CA ARG A 78 -3.67 4.55 5.87
C ARG A 78 -3.81 5.68 6.88
N VAL A 79 -4.49 6.75 6.49
CA VAL A 79 -4.90 7.78 7.45
C VAL A 79 -6.24 7.42 8.09
N ALA A 80 -6.41 7.80 9.36
CA ALA A 80 -7.69 7.70 10.05
C ALA A 80 -8.80 8.36 9.23
N GLN A 81 -9.95 7.68 9.10
CA GLN A 81 -11.15 8.22 8.47
C GLN A 81 -12.22 8.43 9.53
N ARG A 82 -13.23 9.26 9.23
CA ARG A 82 -14.32 9.58 10.18
C ARG A 82 -14.99 8.34 10.79
N ALA A 83 -15.04 7.22 10.06
CA ALA A 83 -15.69 5.99 10.51
C ALA A 83 -14.73 4.94 11.11
N THR A 84 -13.41 5.15 11.05
CA THR A 84 -12.43 4.17 11.54
C THR A 84 -11.16 4.89 11.99
N ALA A 85 -11.01 4.98 13.31
CA ALA A 85 -9.78 5.42 13.95
C ALA A 85 -8.65 4.42 13.68
N MET A 86 -7.41 4.92 13.69
CA MET A 86 -6.25 4.04 13.75
C MET A 86 -6.10 3.51 15.17
N PRO A 87 -5.60 2.28 15.36
CA PRO A 87 -5.12 1.83 16.66
C PRO A 87 -4.06 2.78 17.25
N GLU A 88 -3.90 2.75 18.57
CA GLU A 88 -2.86 3.50 19.25
C GLU A 88 -1.47 3.11 18.71
N GLY A 89 -0.64 4.10 18.39
CA GLY A 89 0.70 3.89 17.85
C GLY A 89 0.78 3.69 16.33
N GLU A 90 -0.34 3.64 15.63
CA GLU A 90 -0.38 3.52 14.16
C GLU A 90 -0.69 4.85 13.43
N ASP A 91 -0.58 5.98 14.13
CA ASP A 91 -0.69 7.31 13.51
C ASP A 91 0.58 7.67 12.71
N LEU A 92 0.46 8.61 11.75
CA LEU A 92 1.59 8.97 10.88
C LEU A 92 2.73 9.64 11.65
N ALA A 93 2.44 10.34 12.74
CA ALA A 93 3.47 10.96 13.56
C ALA A 93 4.29 9.92 14.34
N THR A 94 3.70 8.79 14.71
CA THR A 94 4.42 7.65 15.30
C THR A 94 5.19 6.88 14.24
N LEU A 95 4.52 6.44 13.16
CA LEU A 95 5.14 5.67 12.09
C LEU A 95 6.24 6.47 11.36
N GLY A 96 6.05 7.78 11.21
CA GLY A 96 6.94 8.69 10.52
C GLY A 96 8.32 8.83 11.16
N ARG A 97 8.42 8.66 12.49
CA ARG A 97 9.70 8.72 13.22
C ARG A 97 10.71 7.66 12.77
N SER A 98 10.25 6.57 12.16
CA SER A 98 11.14 5.52 11.64
C SER A 98 11.99 5.98 10.45
N GLY A 99 11.53 6.98 9.69
CA GLY A 99 12.13 7.39 8.42
C GLY A 99 12.04 6.34 7.29
N ALA A 100 11.32 5.23 7.52
CA ALA A 100 11.12 4.16 6.54
C ALA A 100 10.29 4.64 5.34
N LEU A 101 10.26 3.87 4.25
CA LEU A 101 9.32 4.18 3.18
C LEU A 101 7.89 3.96 3.70
N ILE A 102 7.05 5.00 3.67
CA ILE A 102 5.64 4.89 4.01
C ILE A 102 4.82 4.83 2.73
N VAL A 103 3.95 3.83 2.65
CA VAL A 103 2.99 3.60 1.58
C VAL A 103 1.58 3.76 2.13
N LEU A 104 0.90 4.83 1.73
CA LEU A 104 -0.44 5.15 2.20
C LEU A 104 -1.50 4.73 1.18
N HIS A 105 -2.42 3.89 1.64
CA HIS A 105 -3.66 3.57 0.96
C HIS A 105 -4.80 4.44 1.48
N LEU A 106 -5.86 4.59 0.68
CA LEU A 106 -7.10 5.28 1.08
C LEU A 106 -6.89 6.73 1.57
N ALA A 107 -5.82 7.38 1.09
CA ALA A 107 -5.32 8.66 1.59
C ALA A 107 -5.32 9.80 0.55
N ALA A 108 -5.59 9.53 -0.73
CA ALA A 108 -5.51 10.53 -1.81
C ALA A 108 -6.27 11.84 -1.53
N ARG A 109 -7.54 11.75 -1.10
CA ARG A 109 -8.36 12.90 -0.68
C ARG A 109 -7.87 13.63 0.58
N TYR A 110 -6.85 13.12 1.24
CA TYR A 110 -6.26 13.64 2.47
C TYR A 110 -4.78 13.99 2.28
N VAL A 111 -4.35 14.22 1.04
CA VAL A 111 -2.92 14.45 0.72
C VAL A 111 -2.31 15.60 1.51
N ASP A 112 -3.04 16.70 1.72
CA ASP A 112 -2.54 17.84 2.51
C ASP A 112 -2.22 17.39 3.95
N ARG A 113 -3.14 16.65 4.59
CA ARG A 113 -2.94 16.08 5.93
C ARG A 113 -1.76 15.10 5.99
N VAL A 114 -1.61 14.27 4.96
CA VAL A 114 -0.46 13.34 4.86
C VAL A 114 0.85 14.10 4.82
N VAL A 115 0.92 15.16 4.02
CA VAL A 115 2.09 16.03 3.94
C VAL A 115 2.34 16.68 5.30
N ASP A 116 1.35 17.33 5.89
CA ASP A 116 1.48 18.04 7.17
C ASP A 116 1.99 17.13 8.30
N GLU A 117 1.48 15.89 8.40
CA GLU A 117 1.89 14.94 9.45
C GLU A 117 3.29 14.35 9.20
N LEU A 118 3.72 14.21 7.94
CA LEU A 118 5.02 13.60 7.61
C LEU A 118 6.16 14.63 7.47
N LEU A 119 5.85 15.89 7.15
CA LEU A 119 6.82 16.95 6.91
C LEU A 119 7.84 17.10 8.05
N PRO A 120 7.47 17.07 9.35
CA PRO A 120 8.42 17.22 10.45
C PRO A 120 9.44 16.09 10.55
N TYR A 121 9.15 14.91 9.99
CA TYR A 121 9.99 13.72 10.13
C TYR A 121 10.85 13.45 8.89
N TYR A 122 10.32 13.76 7.71
CA TYR A 122 10.97 13.44 6.44
C TYR A 122 11.66 14.64 5.78
N GLY A 123 11.20 15.87 6.08
CA GLY A 123 11.67 17.11 5.45
C GLY A 123 10.97 17.39 4.11
N ALA A 124 10.88 18.68 3.76
CA ALA A 124 10.20 19.17 2.56
C ALA A 124 10.78 18.60 1.25
N ASP A 125 12.09 18.31 1.24
CA ASP A 125 12.83 17.76 0.12
C ASP A 125 12.66 16.23 -0.02
N CYS A 126 11.97 15.57 0.91
CA CYS A 126 11.81 14.12 0.86
C CYS A 126 11.06 13.69 -0.40
N PRO A 127 11.60 12.73 -1.17
CA PRO A 127 10.91 12.20 -2.34
C PRO A 127 9.53 11.64 -2.00
N ALA A 128 8.56 12.02 -2.82
CA ALA A 128 7.19 11.53 -2.75
C ALA A 128 6.68 11.18 -4.15
N ALA A 129 5.84 10.16 -4.23
CA ALA A 129 5.19 9.76 -5.47
C ALA A 129 3.74 9.36 -5.22
N VAL A 130 2.88 9.61 -6.20
CA VAL A 130 1.50 9.14 -6.20
C VAL A 130 1.22 8.41 -7.49
N VAL A 131 0.72 7.19 -7.39
CA VAL A 131 0.25 6.43 -8.55
C VAL A 131 -1.25 6.21 -8.39
N ALA A 132 -2.03 6.85 -9.26
CA ALA A 132 -3.46 6.63 -9.35
C ALA A 132 -3.77 5.62 -10.45
N MET A 133 -4.76 4.76 -10.20
CA MET A 133 -5.22 3.77 -11.17
C MET A 133 -4.09 2.87 -11.72
N ALA A 134 -3.12 2.50 -10.87
CA ALA A 134 -1.97 1.70 -11.25
C ALA A 134 -2.39 0.48 -12.10
N SER A 135 -1.65 0.18 -13.18
CA SER A 135 -1.90 -0.87 -14.18
C SER A 135 -3.11 -0.69 -15.11
N ARG A 136 -3.92 0.37 -14.93
CA ARG A 136 -5.08 0.65 -15.79
C ARG A 136 -4.70 1.57 -16.96
N PRO A 137 -5.51 1.62 -18.04
CA PRO A 137 -5.28 2.57 -19.14
C PRO A 137 -5.33 4.05 -18.73
N ASP A 138 -6.04 4.37 -17.64
CA ASP A 138 -6.17 5.71 -17.06
C ASP A 138 -5.18 5.97 -15.90
N GLU A 139 -4.02 5.28 -15.90
CA GLU A 139 -2.96 5.47 -14.91
C GLU A 139 -2.41 6.90 -14.91
N ILE A 140 -2.21 7.45 -13.71
CA ILE A 140 -1.57 8.74 -13.49
C ILE A 140 -0.41 8.55 -12.52
N ILE A 141 0.79 8.93 -12.94
CA ILE A 141 2.00 8.90 -12.12
C ILE A 141 2.45 10.33 -11.83
N LEU A 142 2.49 10.68 -10.54
CA LEU A 142 2.99 11.95 -10.04
C LEU A 142 4.26 11.71 -9.25
N ARG A 143 5.28 12.54 -9.47
CA ARG A 143 6.59 12.47 -8.81
C ARG A 143 6.99 13.86 -8.35
N GLY A 144 7.48 13.94 -7.13
CA GLY A 144 7.95 15.19 -6.56
C GLY A 144 8.53 14.96 -5.17
N THR A 145 8.26 15.92 -4.30
CA THR A 145 8.68 15.91 -2.91
C THR A 145 7.47 16.14 -2.01
N LEU A 146 7.65 16.00 -0.70
CA LEU A 146 6.60 16.37 0.26
C LEU A 146 6.09 17.81 0.08
N ASP A 147 6.97 18.74 -0.31
CA ASP A 147 6.61 20.14 -0.57
C ASP A 147 5.70 20.35 -1.79
N SER A 148 5.74 19.45 -2.78
CA SER A 148 5.07 19.65 -4.07
C SER A 148 3.95 18.64 -4.36
N ILE A 149 3.98 17.47 -3.73
CA ILE A 149 3.12 16.36 -4.12
C ILE A 149 1.62 16.63 -3.91
N ALA A 150 1.28 17.40 -2.86
CA ALA A 150 -0.12 17.73 -2.57
C ALA A 150 -0.75 18.59 -3.68
N GLU A 151 -0.02 19.60 -4.17
CA GLU A 151 -0.50 20.44 -5.27
C GLU A 151 -0.64 19.65 -6.58
N GLN A 152 0.32 18.77 -6.88
CA GLN A 152 0.25 17.90 -8.06
C GLN A 152 -1.00 17.00 -8.02
N VAL A 153 -1.27 16.37 -6.87
CA VAL A 153 -2.44 15.50 -6.67
C VAL A 153 -3.75 16.26 -6.89
N LYS A 154 -3.86 17.47 -6.33
CA LYS A 154 -5.03 18.33 -6.48
C LYS A 154 -5.21 18.77 -7.94
N SER A 155 -4.13 19.18 -8.60
CA SER A 155 -4.14 19.62 -10.00
C SER A 155 -4.52 18.50 -10.96
N ALA A 156 -4.11 17.27 -10.67
CA ALA A 156 -4.47 16.09 -11.45
C ALA A 156 -5.89 15.55 -11.15
N GLY A 157 -6.63 16.15 -10.20
CA GLY A 157 -7.96 15.69 -9.81
C GLY A 157 -8.00 14.32 -9.14
N VAL A 158 -6.87 13.87 -8.56
CA VAL A 158 -6.74 12.55 -7.95
C VAL A 158 -7.34 12.56 -6.54
N ILE A 159 -8.58 12.08 -6.42
CA ILE A 159 -9.31 12.05 -5.14
C ILE A 159 -9.44 10.65 -4.53
N ARG A 160 -9.26 9.58 -5.31
CA ARG A 160 -9.44 8.18 -4.90
C ARG A 160 -8.61 7.23 -5.76
N THR A 161 -8.50 5.98 -5.30
CA THR A 161 -7.81 4.89 -6.01
C THR A 161 -6.38 5.28 -6.39
N ALA A 162 -5.63 5.74 -5.41
CA ALA A 162 -4.22 6.04 -5.57
C ALA A 162 -3.43 5.58 -4.35
N VAL A 163 -2.18 5.24 -4.59
CA VAL A 163 -1.17 4.90 -3.57
C VAL A 163 -0.23 6.09 -3.46
N ILE A 164 -0.07 6.62 -2.25
CA ILE A 164 0.93 7.65 -1.95
C ILE A 164 2.15 6.95 -1.36
N MET A 165 3.34 7.26 -1.85
CA MET A 165 4.61 6.75 -1.33
C MET A 165 5.49 7.93 -0.92
N VAL A 166 6.06 7.88 0.29
CA VAL A 166 6.94 8.92 0.82
C VAL A 166 8.16 8.26 1.45
N GLY A 167 9.36 8.61 0.97
CA GLY A 167 10.59 8.08 1.53
C GLY A 167 11.80 8.24 0.63
N ARG A 168 12.99 8.26 1.24
CA ARG A 168 14.27 8.50 0.57
C ARG A 168 14.60 7.44 -0.49
N THR A 169 14.07 6.21 -0.37
CA THR A 169 14.30 5.13 -1.35
C THR A 169 13.73 5.44 -2.73
N LEU A 170 12.70 6.30 -2.85
CA LEU A 170 12.11 6.67 -4.15
C LEU A 170 13.06 7.52 -5.02
N GLY A 171 13.97 8.26 -4.39
CA GLY A 171 14.97 9.12 -5.04
C GLY A 171 16.38 8.52 -5.08
N ALA A 172 16.55 7.24 -4.71
CA ALA A 172 17.87 6.62 -4.70
C ALA A 172 18.35 6.36 -6.14
N GLU A 173 19.46 6.99 -6.52
CA GLU A 173 20.11 6.80 -7.84
C GLU A 173 21.48 6.11 -7.71
N GLN A 174 22.18 6.33 -6.59
CA GLN A 174 23.47 5.73 -6.31
C GLN A 174 23.39 4.96 -4.99
N PHE A 175 23.45 3.65 -5.07
CA PHE A 175 23.50 2.75 -3.92
C PHE A 175 24.45 1.59 -4.22
N ARG A 176 25.05 1.02 -3.17
CA ARG A 176 25.90 -0.16 -3.32
C ARG A 176 25.03 -1.34 -3.77
N ASP A 177 25.53 -2.09 -4.77
CA ASP A 177 24.86 -3.31 -5.23
C ASP A 177 24.55 -4.26 -4.06
N SER A 178 23.40 -4.92 -4.14
CA SER A 178 22.98 -5.89 -3.14
C SER A 178 24.03 -6.99 -2.99
N HIS A 179 24.37 -7.31 -1.73
CA HIS A 179 25.23 -8.46 -1.42
C HIS A 179 24.65 -9.78 -1.95
N LEU A 180 23.33 -9.86 -2.23
CA LEU A 180 22.68 -11.03 -2.82
C LEU A 180 23.38 -11.50 -4.11
N TYR A 181 23.82 -10.55 -4.94
CA TYR A 181 24.50 -10.78 -6.21
C TYR A 181 26.01 -10.49 -6.15
N SER A 182 26.56 -10.18 -4.98
CA SER A 182 27.98 -9.87 -4.86
C SER A 182 28.83 -11.08 -5.21
N PRO A 183 29.87 -10.93 -6.07
CA PRO A 183 30.82 -12.00 -6.36
C PRO A 183 31.64 -12.39 -5.12
N ALA A 184 31.68 -11.53 -4.09
CA ALA A 184 32.32 -11.81 -2.80
C ALA A 184 31.40 -12.49 -1.78
N ARG A 185 30.15 -12.82 -2.15
CA ARG A 185 29.25 -13.56 -1.27
C ARG A 185 29.68 -15.02 -1.24
N ASP A 186 30.12 -15.48 -0.06
CA ASP A 186 30.34 -16.91 0.18
C ASP A 186 28.99 -17.64 0.11
N ARG A 187 28.89 -18.59 -0.82
CA ARG A 187 27.68 -19.40 -1.07
C ARG A 187 27.76 -20.76 -0.37
N HIS A 188 28.87 -21.04 0.31
CA HIS A 188 29.18 -22.34 0.89
C HIS A 188 29.21 -22.28 2.42
N THR A 189 28.12 -21.82 3.04
CA THR A 189 27.84 -22.13 4.45
C THR A 189 26.33 -22.06 4.68
N CYS A 190 25.70 -23.24 4.74
CA CYS A 190 24.44 -23.47 5.44
C CYS A 190 24.75 -24.15 6.78
#